data_AF-A0A009QVM5-F1
#
_entry.id   AF-A0A009QVM5-F1
#
_cell.length_a   1.000
_cell.length_b   1.000
_cell.length_c   1.000
_cell.angle_alpha   90.00
_cell.angle_beta   90.00
_cell.angle_gamma   90.00
#
_symmetry.space_group_name_H-M   'P 1'
#
loop_
_entity.id
_entity.type
_entity.pdbx_description
1 polymer ?
#
loop_
_entity_poly.entity_id
_entity_poly.type
_entity_poly.pdbx_seq_one_letter_code
_entity_poly.pdbx_strand_id
1 'polypeptide(L)'
;MLGFPVGIFVANGLEWYFHKVWLHEYPTKYRNSPFFTHIAHHKRARLNNFHDEGYAESMFKNAEIYNEKTALISLAGAATVFLPVAPFFTAGLYYGLWNYWRVHSKAHLDPEYAKKRIPWHYDHHMTSNQNANWCVTKPWFDYIMGTRVKTEVSQTESNPLGIKLPKLIEKPINFAARRILAKSYAKIDLNSDQDQSNLRRGIEVSLA
;
A
#
# COMPACT_ATOMS: atom_id res chain seq x y z
N MET A 1 14.46 -14.27 -17.63
CA MET A 1 15.28 -13.16 -17.14
C MET A 1 14.78 -12.76 -15.75
N LEU A 2 15.51 -13.14 -14.69
CA LEU A 2 15.08 -12.95 -13.30
C LEU A 2 14.96 -11.47 -12.87
N GLY A 3 15.60 -10.55 -13.61
CA GLY A 3 15.60 -9.13 -13.28
C GLY A 3 14.21 -8.51 -13.16
N PHE A 4 13.27 -8.86 -14.04
CA PHE A 4 11.92 -8.26 -14.02
C PHE A 4 11.10 -8.64 -12.77
N PRO A 5 10.95 -9.93 -12.42
CA PRO A 5 10.34 -10.31 -11.14
C PRO A 5 11.04 -9.70 -9.92
N VAL A 6 12.37 -9.62 -9.92
CA VAL A 6 13.14 -8.96 -8.84
C VAL A 6 12.82 -7.47 -8.77
N GLY A 7 12.71 -6.79 -9.91
CA GLY A 7 12.32 -5.37 -9.99
C GLY A 7 10.92 -5.13 -9.41
N ILE A 8 9.94 -6.00 -9.69
CA ILE A 8 8.60 -5.90 -9.09
C ILE A 8 8.66 -6.07 -7.58
N PHE A 9 9.40 -7.06 -7.09
CA PHE A 9 9.56 -7.29 -5.65
C PHE A 9 10.20 -6.08 -4.95
N VAL A 10 11.27 -5.51 -5.54
CA VAL A 10 11.91 -4.29 -5.03
C VAL A 10 10.96 -3.11 -5.07
N ALA A 11 10.19 -2.93 -6.16
CA ALA A 11 9.22 -1.85 -6.26
C ALA A 11 8.16 -1.91 -5.16
N ASN A 12 7.66 -3.10 -4.80
CA ASN A 12 6.72 -3.25 -3.69
C ASN A 12 7.35 -2.96 -2.31
N GLY A 13 8.64 -3.29 -2.13
CA GLY A 13 9.38 -2.92 -0.92
C GLY A 13 9.60 -1.41 -0.80
N LEU A 14 9.91 -0.75 -1.92
CA LEU A 14 10.02 0.72 -1.98
C LEU A 14 8.65 1.37 -1.75
N GLU A 15 7.58 0.85 -2.34
CA GLU A 15 6.21 1.29 -2.09
C GLU A 15 5.89 1.28 -0.60
N TRP A 16 6.13 0.16 0.09
CA TRP A 16 5.97 0.07 1.56
C TRP A 16 6.81 1.11 2.30
N TYR A 17 8.10 1.25 1.94
CA TYR A 17 9.02 2.15 2.62
C TYR A 17 8.64 3.63 2.43
N PHE A 18 8.40 4.07 1.19
CA PHE A 18 8.02 5.44 0.91
C PHE A 18 6.68 5.79 1.51
N HIS A 19 5.70 4.89 1.43
CA HIS A 19 4.38 5.14 2.00
C HIS A 19 4.46 5.30 3.52
N LYS A 20 5.16 4.39 4.21
CA LYS A 20 5.35 4.48 5.65
C LYS A 20 6.17 5.71 6.06
N VAL A 21 7.41 5.81 5.55
CA VAL A 21 8.40 6.75 6.08
C VAL A 21 8.19 8.15 5.55
N TRP A 22 7.94 8.30 4.24
CA TRP A 22 7.89 9.61 3.59
C TRP A 22 6.48 10.19 3.52
N LEU A 23 5.46 9.35 3.37
CA LEU A 23 4.09 9.82 3.23
C LEU A 23 3.30 9.85 4.55
N HIS A 24 3.71 9.08 5.57
CA HIS A 24 3.07 9.12 6.90
C HIS A 24 4.00 9.66 8.00
N GLU A 25 5.15 9.02 8.28
CA GLU A 25 5.99 9.40 9.43
C GLU A 25 6.65 10.79 9.28
N TYR A 26 7.11 11.14 8.07
CA TYR A 26 7.78 12.41 7.81
C TYR A 26 6.83 13.64 7.95
N PRO A 27 5.66 13.70 7.27
CA PRO A 27 4.78 14.87 7.34
C PRO A 27 4.16 15.10 8.73
N THR A 28 4.07 14.09 9.59
CA THR A 28 3.73 14.27 11.01
C THR A 28 4.68 15.27 11.69
N LYS A 29 5.99 15.09 11.46
CA LYS A 29 7.06 15.90 12.08
C LYS A 29 7.29 17.21 11.32
N TYR A 30 7.08 17.19 10.00
CA TYR A 30 7.33 18.30 9.10
C TYR A 30 6.08 18.67 8.32
N ARG A 31 5.10 19.28 9.00
CA ARG A 31 3.77 19.58 8.43
C ARG A 31 3.78 20.54 7.24
N ASN A 32 4.83 21.33 7.07
CA ASN A 32 5.00 22.22 5.91
C ASN A 32 5.63 21.53 4.70
N SER A 33 5.91 20.23 4.78
CA SER A 33 6.48 19.47 3.66
C SER A 33 5.43 19.19 2.57
N PRO A 34 5.85 19.03 1.30
CA PRO A 34 4.94 18.65 0.23
C PRO A 34 4.25 17.31 0.48
N PHE A 35 4.81 16.43 1.32
CA PHE A 35 4.22 15.14 1.67
C PHE A 35 2.98 15.27 2.56
N PHE A 36 2.74 16.42 3.19
CA PHE A 36 1.54 16.63 4.00
C PHE A 36 0.24 16.54 3.20
N THR A 37 0.29 16.71 1.86
CA THR A 37 -0.86 16.46 0.99
C THR A 37 -1.37 15.03 1.09
N HIS A 38 -0.51 14.05 1.43
CA HIS A 38 -0.92 12.67 1.66
C HIS A 38 -1.74 12.49 2.94
N ILE A 39 -1.48 13.28 3.98
CA ILE A 39 -2.32 13.26 5.19
C ILE A 39 -3.70 13.85 4.88
N ALA A 40 -3.75 14.89 4.03
CA ALA A 40 -5.01 15.47 3.56
C ALA A 40 -5.81 14.49 2.70
N HIS A 41 -5.15 13.73 1.81
CA HIS A 41 -5.72 12.61 1.06
C HIS A 41 -6.40 11.62 2.00
N HIS A 42 -5.68 11.15 3.02
CA HIS A 42 -6.18 10.20 4.01
C HIS A 42 -7.46 10.66 4.71
N LYS A 43 -7.46 11.90 5.18
CA LYS A 43 -8.63 12.51 5.82
C LYS A 43 -9.82 12.57 4.86
N ARG A 44 -9.59 13.04 3.63
CA ARG A 44 -10.65 13.18 2.61
C ARG A 44 -11.23 11.83 2.21
N ALA A 45 -10.38 10.87 1.87
CA ALA A 45 -10.79 9.51 1.53
C ALA A 45 -11.61 8.89 2.67
N ARG A 46 -11.17 8.99 3.92
CA ARG A 46 -11.93 8.45 5.07
C ARG A 46 -13.32 9.08 5.21
N LEU A 47 -13.41 10.41 5.13
CA LEU A 47 -14.69 11.12 5.24
C LEU A 47 -15.65 10.84 4.08
N ASN A 48 -15.11 10.46 2.93
CA ASN A 48 -15.86 10.19 1.70
C ASN A 48 -15.99 8.69 1.39
N ASN A 49 -15.97 7.82 2.40
CA ASN A 49 -16.12 6.36 2.24
C ASN A 49 -15.11 5.78 1.23
N PHE A 50 -13.84 6.15 1.41
CA PHE A 50 -12.69 5.81 0.55
C PHE A 50 -12.64 6.54 -0.81
N HIS A 51 -13.73 7.20 -1.22
CA HIS A 51 -13.77 7.88 -2.50
C HIS A 51 -12.95 9.17 -2.51
N ASP A 52 -12.25 9.41 -3.61
CA ASP A 52 -11.46 10.61 -3.78
C ASP A 52 -11.49 11.12 -5.23
N GLU A 53 -12.26 12.18 -5.46
CA GLU A 53 -12.40 12.83 -6.76
C GLU A 53 -11.11 13.54 -7.21
N GLY A 54 -10.16 13.80 -6.30
CA GLY A 54 -8.87 14.41 -6.64
C GLY A 54 -8.14 13.63 -7.73
N TYR A 55 -8.28 12.31 -7.77
CA TYR A 55 -7.69 11.45 -8.81
C TYR A 55 -8.29 11.63 -10.21
N ALA A 56 -9.47 12.25 -10.34
CA ALA A 56 -10.05 12.62 -11.63
C ALA A 56 -9.52 13.98 -12.14
N GLU A 57 -8.84 14.75 -11.29
CA GLU A 57 -8.35 16.08 -11.62
C GLU A 57 -7.00 16.05 -12.35
N SER A 58 -6.72 17.15 -13.06
CA SER A 58 -5.40 17.38 -13.63
C SER A 58 -4.38 17.62 -12.53
N MET A 59 -3.16 17.10 -12.72
CA MET A 59 -2.04 17.36 -11.81
C MET A 59 -1.67 18.85 -11.72
N PHE A 60 -2.05 19.66 -12.70
CA PHE A 60 -1.81 21.10 -12.66
C PHE A 60 -2.89 21.88 -11.88
N LYS A 61 -3.95 21.20 -11.44
CA LYS A 61 -5.03 21.77 -10.62
C LYS A 61 -5.03 21.26 -9.19
N ASN A 62 -4.45 20.08 -8.96
CA ASN A 62 -4.44 19.42 -7.67
C ASN A 62 -3.01 19.16 -7.20
N ALA A 63 -2.63 19.80 -6.08
CA ALA A 63 -1.27 19.71 -5.52
C ALA A 63 -0.91 18.30 -5.04
N GLU A 64 -1.89 17.51 -4.57
CA GLU A 64 -1.67 16.12 -4.15
C GLU A 64 -1.31 15.25 -5.35
N ILE A 65 -2.09 15.35 -6.42
CA ILE A 65 -1.83 14.64 -7.68
C ILE A 65 -0.53 15.12 -8.32
N TYR A 66 -0.23 16.42 -8.24
CA TYR A 66 1.06 16.96 -8.65
C TYR A 66 2.22 16.29 -7.93
N ASN A 67 2.16 16.25 -6.60
CA ASN A 67 3.23 15.71 -5.76
C ASN A 67 3.44 14.21 -6.00
N GLU A 68 2.37 13.42 -6.04
CA GLU A 68 2.45 11.98 -6.30
C GLU A 68 3.05 11.69 -7.68
N LYS A 69 2.54 12.31 -8.75
CA LYS A 69 3.08 12.09 -10.10
C LYS A 69 4.53 12.56 -10.24
N THR A 70 4.87 13.71 -9.65
CA THR A 70 6.25 14.22 -9.68
C THR A 70 7.20 13.29 -8.94
N ALA A 71 6.79 12.74 -7.80
CA ALA A 71 7.57 11.74 -7.07
C ALA A 71 7.77 10.46 -7.90
N LEU A 72 6.71 9.94 -8.53
CA LEU A 72 6.81 8.74 -9.38
C LEU A 72 7.70 8.94 -10.61
N ILE A 73 7.62 10.10 -11.27
CA ILE A 73 8.50 10.46 -12.39
C ILE A 73 9.96 10.57 -11.91
N SER A 74 10.18 11.18 -10.72
CA SER A 74 11.51 11.30 -10.14
C SER A 74 12.11 9.94 -9.79
N LEU A 75 11.32 9.03 -9.23
CA LEU A 75 11.71 7.64 -8.97
C LEU A 75 12.01 6.87 -10.26
N ALA A 76 11.25 7.10 -11.33
CA ALA A 76 11.55 6.52 -12.64
C ALA A 76 12.89 7.07 -13.19
N GLY A 77 13.11 8.38 -13.10
CA GLY A 77 14.39 9.01 -13.43
C GLY A 77 15.55 8.37 -12.67
N ALA A 78 15.42 8.23 -11.35
CA ALA A 78 16.42 7.57 -10.51
C ALA A 78 16.65 6.10 -10.89
N ALA A 79 15.59 5.33 -11.19
CA ALA A 79 15.70 3.93 -11.62
C ALA A 79 16.41 3.76 -12.98
N THR A 80 16.45 4.79 -13.81
CA THR A 80 17.05 4.77 -15.15
C THR A 80 18.56 4.50 -15.11
N VAL A 81 19.23 4.83 -13.99
CA VAL A 81 20.68 4.56 -13.81
C VAL A 81 21.02 3.06 -13.94
N PHE A 82 20.06 2.18 -13.65
CA PHE A 82 20.25 0.73 -13.76
C PHE A 82 20.08 0.21 -15.20
N LEU A 83 19.52 0.99 -16.12
CA LEU A 83 19.15 0.55 -17.47
C LEU A 83 20.32 -0.07 -18.26
N PRO A 84 21.56 0.47 -18.23
CA PRO A 84 22.66 -0.09 -19.01
C PRO A 84 23.13 -1.47 -18.55
N VAL A 85 22.94 -1.80 -17.27
CA VAL A 85 23.48 -3.03 -16.64
C VAL A 85 22.40 -4.05 -16.27
N ALA A 86 21.17 -3.58 -16.03
CA ALA A 86 20.07 -4.42 -15.56
C ALA A 86 18.73 -4.00 -16.19
N PRO A 87 18.59 -4.03 -17.53
CA PRO A 87 17.43 -3.45 -18.23
C PRO A 87 16.10 -4.10 -17.83
N PHE A 88 16.08 -5.40 -17.56
CA PHE A 88 14.86 -6.09 -17.11
C PHE A 88 14.49 -5.76 -15.67
N PHE A 89 15.48 -5.48 -14.81
CA PHE A 89 15.23 -4.98 -13.46
C PHE A 89 14.64 -3.57 -13.52
N THR A 90 15.23 -2.67 -14.31
CA THR A 90 14.69 -1.33 -14.56
C THR A 90 13.26 -1.38 -15.12
N ALA A 91 12.98 -2.27 -16.08
CA ALA A 91 11.62 -2.47 -16.59
C ALA A 91 10.65 -2.94 -15.50
N GLY A 92 11.09 -3.78 -14.56
CA GLY A 92 10.30 -4.19 -13.40
C GLY A 92 9.98 -3.01 -12.46
N LEU A 93 10.95 -2.12 -12.23
CA LEU A 93 10.74 -0.90 -11.44
C LEU A 93 9.77 0.07 -12.13
N TYR A 94 9.93 0.31 -13.44
CA TYR A 94 9.00 1.15 -14.21
C TYR A 94 7.58 0.59 -14.19
N TYR A 95 7.44 -0.73 -14.37
CA TYR A 95 6.16 -1.39 -14.23
C TYR A 95 5.57 -1.19 -12.83
N GLY A 96 6.38 -1.32 -11.78
CA GLY A 96 5.97 -1.08 -10.39
C GLY A 96 5.41 0.32 -10.18
N LEU A 97 6.12 1.36 -10.62
CA LEU A 97 5.71 2.76 -10.50
C LEU A 97 4.41 3.06 -11.28
N TRP A 98 4.33 2.59 -12.52
CA TRP A 98 3.11 2.74 -13.33
C TRP A 98 1.92 2.00 -12.69
N ASN A 99 2.14 0.76 -12.23
CA ASN A 99 1.10 -0.05 -11.62
C ASN A 99 0.64 0.54 -10.28
N TYR A 100 1.54 1.14 -9.50
CA TYR A 100 1.20 1.90 -8.30
C TYR A 100 0.20 3.01 -8.62
N TRP A 101 0.55 3.94 -9.51
CA TRP A 101 -0.34 5.06 -9.89
C TRP A 101 -1.70 4.54 -10.38
N ARG A 102 -1.67 3.58 -11.31
CA ARG A 102 -2.88 3.01 -11.91
C ARG A 102 -3.80 2.39 -10.86
N VAL A 103 -3.25 1.57 -9.97
CA VAL A 103 -4.04 0.84 -8.96
C VAL A 103 -4.52 1.78 -7.87
N HIS A 104 -3.66 2.70 -7.42
CA HIS A 104 -3.97 3.69 -6.39
C HIS A 104 -5.13 4.60 -6.82
N SER A 105 -4.95 5.27 -7.97
CA SER A 105 -5.97 6.15 -8.55
C SER A 105 -7.28 5.42 -8.80
N LYS A 106 -7.23 4.23 -9.38
CA LYS A 106 -8.44 3.43 -9.61
C LYS A 106 -9.15 3.08 -8.31
N ALA A 107 -8.41 2.73 -7.26
CA ALA A 107 -9.01 2.32 -5.99
C ALA A 107 -9.82 3.43 -5.34
N HIS A 108 -9.34 4.67 -5.41
CA HIS A 108 -10.06 5.81 -4.86
C HIS A 108 -11.21 6.28 -5.75
N LEU A 109 -11.11 6.10 -7.06
CA LEU A 109 -12.23 6.38 -7.97
C LEU A 109 -13.31 5.29 -7.95
N ASP A 110 -12.96 4.06 -7.55
CA ASP A 110 -13.84 2.89 -7.44
C ASP A 110 -13.60 2.14 -6.11
N PRO A 111 -14.22 2.59 -5.01
CA PRO A 111 -14.08 1.94 -3.70
C PRO A 111 -14.50 0.47 -3.68
N GLU A 112 -15.46 0.05 -4.51
CA GLU A 112 -15.89 -1.34 -4.61
C GLU A 112 -14.83 -2.23 -5.26
N TYR A 113 -14.09 -1.70 -6.23
CA TYR A 113 -12.87 -2.34 -6.71
C TYR A 113 -11.84 -2.47 -5.58
N ALA A 114 -11.62 -1.42 -4.79
CA ALA A 114 -10.64 -1.44 -3.70
C ALA A 114 -10.94 -2.53 -2.66
N LYS A 115 -12.17 -2.57 -2.13
CA LYS A 115 -12.62 -3.57 -1.14
C LYS A 115 -12.41 -5.02 -1.58
N LYS A 116 -12.51 -5.29 -2.88
CA LYS A 116 -12.45 -6.66 -3.45
C LYS A 116 -11.07 -7.05 -3.97
N ARG A 117 -10.30 -6.08 -4.50
CA ARG A 117 -9.08 -6.36 -5.27
C ARG A 117 -7.81 -5.97 -4.53
N ILE A 118 -7.88 -4.94 -3.71
CA ILE A 118 -6.76 -4.46 -2.88
C ILE A 118 -7.25 -4.13 -1.46
N PRO A 119 -7.91 -5.09 -0.77
CA PRO A 119 -8.54 -4.88 0.53
C PRO A 119 -7.58 -4.28 1.56
N TRP A 120 -6.29 -4.62 1.51
CA TRP A 120 -5.27 -4.03 2.39
C TRP A 120 -5.15 -2.51 2.24
N HIS A 121 -5.27 -1.96 1.02
CA HIS A 121 -5.24 -0.50 0.80
C HIS A 121 -6.55 0.13 1.24
N TYR A 122 -7.68 -0.56 1.07
CA TYR A 122 -8.94 -0.10 1.65
C TYR A 122 -8.85 -0.05 3.18
N ASP A 123 -8.35 -1.12 3.80
CA ASP A 123 -8.14 -1.20 5.23
C ASP A 123 -7.24 -0.06 5.73
N HIS A 124 -6.12 0.21 5.05
CA HIS A 124 -5.20 1.32 5.37
C HIS A 124 -5.92 2.66 5.64
N HIS A 125 -6.94 2.99 4.86
CA HIS A 125 -7.71 4.21 5.05
C HIS A 125 -8.87 4.06 6.03
N MET A 126 -9.47 2.87 6.13
CA MET A 126 -10.79 2.68 6.74
C MET A 126 -10.78 1.93 8.09
N THR A 127 -9.64 1.38 8.52
CA THR A 127 -9.50 0.73 9.84
C THR A 127 -9.27 1.71 10.98
N SER A 128 -9.29 1.26 12.25
CA SER A 128 -9.05 2.20 13.35
C SER A 128 -7.64 2.81 13.29
N ASN A 129 -6.67 2.03 12.82
CA ASN A 129 -5.27 2.40 12.69
C ASN A 129 -4.90 2.64 11.22
N GLN A 130 -4.57 3.89 10.90
CA GLN A 130 -4.02 4.27 9.58
C GLN A 130 -2.49 4.09 9.50
N ASN A 131 -1.83 3.74 10.62
CA ASN A 131 -0.41 3.44 10.69
C ASN A 131 -0.10 1.94 10.44
N ALA A 132 -0.76 1.36 9.46
CA ALA A 132 -0.67 -0.05 9.06
C ALA A 132 -1.05 -0.20 7.58
N ASN A 133 -0.79 -1.38 6.99
CA ASN A 133 -1.16 -1.69 5.60
C ASN A 133 -0.56 -0.71 4.56
N TRP A 134 0.76 -0.55 4.55
CA TRP A 134 1.45 0.47 3.76
C TRP A 134 1.52 0.17 2.27
N CYS A 135 1.35 -1.08 1.86
CA CYS A 135 1.36 -1.40 0.44
C CYS A 135 0.03 -1.02 -0.20
N VAL A 136 0.08 -0.61 -1.46
CA VAL A 136 -1.07 -0.34 -2.33
C VAL A 136 -1.26 -1.47 -3.34
N THR A 137 -0.21 -1.88 -4.06
CA THR A 137 -0.33 -2.79 -5.21
C THR A 137 -0.38 -4.26 -4.83
N LYS A 138 0.40 -4.66 -3.82
CA LYS A 138 0.52 -6.02 -3.29
C LYS A 138 0.86 -5.96 -1.80
N PRO A 139 0.27 -6.80 -0.94
CA PRO A 139 0.49 -6.71 0.50
C PRO A 139 1.81 -7.37 0.95
N TRP A 140 2.75 -7.67 0.04
CA TRP A 140 3.86 -8.56 0.34
C TRP A 140 4.74 -8.02 1.47
N PHE A 141 5.13 -6.75 1.39
CA PHE A 141 5.94 -6.14 2.44
C PHE A 141 5.15 -5.88 3.72
N ASP A 142 3.82 -5.75 3.68
CA ASP A 142 3.03 -5.74 4.91
C ASP A 142 3.05 -7.08 5.65
N TYR A 143 3.05 -8.20 4.91
CA TYR A 143 3.24 -9.52 5.50
C TYR A 143 4.67 -9.75 5.97
N ILE A 144 5.68 -9.35 5.18
CA ILE A 144 7.10 -9.52 5.55
C ILE A 144 7.43 -8.69 6.79
N MET A 145 7.01 -7.43 6.83
CA MET A 145 7.33 -6.48 7.91
C MET A 145 6.35 -6.55 9.10
N GLY A 146 5.29 -7.37 8.99
CA GLY A 146 4.28 -7.52 10.05
C GLY A 146 3.46 -6.25 10.29
N THR A 147 3.18 -5.50 9.22
CA THR A 147 2.36 -4.28 9.25
C THR A 147 0.96 -4.47 8.68
N ARG A 148 0.62 -5.68 8.21
CA ARG A 148 -0.76 -6.02 7.82
C ARG A 148 -1.69 -6.01 9.05
N VAL A 149 -2.84 -5.37 8.94
CA VAL A 149 -3.94 -5.32 9.91
C VAL A 149 -5.25 -5.63 9.18
N LYS A 150 -5.85 -6.78 9.49
CA LYS A 150 -7.05 -7.31 8.82
C LYS A 150 -8.26 -7.07 9.70
N THR A 151 -9.35 -6.53 9.13
CA THR A 151 -10.60 -6.28 9.87
C THR A 151 -11.80 -6.68 9.03
N GLU A 152 -13.00 -6.53 9.62
CA GLU A 152 -14.27 -6.83 8.95
C GLU A 152 -14.73 -5.73 7.97
N VAL A 153 -13.97 -4.62 7.80
CA VAL A 153 -14.36 -3.50 6.93
C VAL A 153 -14.18 -3.79 5.44
N SER A 154 -13.41 -4.82 5.08
CA SER A 154 -13.16 -5.24 3.70
C SER A 154 -13.04 -6.76 3.55
N GLN A 155 -12.94 -7.23 2.30
CA GLN A 155 -12.75 -8.65 2.01
C GLN A 155 -11.26 -9.03 2.15
N THR A 156 -10.86 -9.51 3.33
CA THR A 156 -9.48 -9.96 3.58
C THR A 156 -9.01 -10.97 2.52
N GLU A 157 -7.78 -10.77 2.01
CA GLU A 157 -7.15 -11.66 1.06
C GLU A 157 -6.85 -13.06 1.64
N SER A 158 -7.01 -14.10 0.83
CA SER A 158 -6.89 -15.50 1.28
C SER A 158 -5.45 -15.99 1.45
N ASN A 159 -4.47 -15.25 0.92
CA ASN A 159 -3.05 -15.58 0.97
C ASN A 159 -2.20 -14.30 0.89
N PRO A 160 -0.93 -14.34 1.38
CA PRO A 160 -0.08 -13.16 1.44
C PRO A 160 0.38 -12.65 0.07
N LEU A 161 0.14 -13.38 -1.02
CA LEU A 161 0.47 -12.92 -2.38
C LEU A 161 -0.58 -11.96 -2.94
N GLY A 162 -1.76 -11.87 -2.32
CA GLY A 162 -2.83 -10.97 -2.77
C GLY A 162 -3.37 -11.30 -4.16
N ILE A 163 -3.38 -12.58 -4.54
CA ILE A 163 -3.89 -13.08 -5.81
C ILE A 163 -4.75 -14.33 -5.60
N LYS A 164 -5.70 -14.59 -6.50
CA LYS A 164 -6.49 -15.83 -6.45
C LYS A 164 -5.61 -17.01 -6.83
N LEU A 165 -5.60 -18.05 -5.99
CA LEU A 165 -4.83 -19.27 -6.20
C LEU A 165 -5.73 -20.50 -6.09
N PRO A 166 -5.43 -21.59 -6.82
CA PRO A 166 -6.05 -22.89 -6.56
C PRO A 166 -5.73 -23.36 -5.14
N LYS A 167 -6.70 -23.97 -4.44
CA LYS A 167 -6.54 -24.42 -3.03
C LYS A 167 -5.34 -25.35 -2.82
N LEU A 168 -4.97 -26.13 -3.83
CA LEU A 168 -3.81 -27.04 -3.80
C LEU A 168 -2.47 -26.31 -3.69
N ILE A 169 -2.39 -25.09 -4.22
CA ILE A 169 -1.18 -24.23 -4.20
C ILE A 169 -1.26 -23.26 -3.02
N GLU A 170 -2.44 -22.75 -2.72
CA GLU A 170 -2.65 -21.78 -1.65
C GLU A 170 -2.29 -22.32 -0.26
N LYS A 171 -2.74 -23.54 0.07
CA LYS A 171 -2.48 -24.15 1.38
C LYS A 171 -0.98 -24.27 1.72
N PRO A 172 -0.12 -24.86 0.87
CA PRO A 172 1.30 -24.95 1.18
C PRO A 172 1.97 -23.57 1.22
N ILE A 173 1.56 -22.62 0.38
CA ILE A 173 2.08 -21.23 0.44
C ILE A 173 1.74 -20.58 1.79
N ASN A 174 0.48 -20.68 2.23
CA ASN A 174 0.04 -20.10 3.50
C ASN A 174 0.76 -20.75 4.70
N PHE A 175 0.94 -22.08 4.67
CA PHE A 175 1.69 -22.81 5.68
C PHE A 175 3.16 -22.36 5.73
N ALA A 176 3.82 -22.31 4.57
CA ALA A 176 5.21 -21.87 4.48
C ALA A 176 5.37 -20.41 4.91
N ALA A 177 4.49 -19.52 4.48
CA ALA A 177 4.51 -18.11 4.87
C ALA A 177 4.36 -17.93 6.39
N ARG A 178 3.40 -18.60 7.02
CA ARG A 178 3.23 -18.56 8.49
C ARG A 178 4.43 -19.12 9.24
N ARG A 179 5.10 -20.13 8.69
CA ARG A 179 6.30 -20.72 9.30
C ARG A 179 7.54 -19.82 9.15
N ILE A 180 7.79 -19.31 7.94
CA ILE A 180 8.97 -18.49 7.62
C ILE A 180 8.85 -17.11 8.29
N LEU A 181 7.66 -16.50 8.24
CA LEU A 181 7.38 -15.17 8.77
C LEU A 181 6.67 -15.23 10.13
N ALA A 182 6.99 -16.21 10.97
CA ALA A 182 6.27 -16.47 12.22
C ALA A 182 6.14 -15.24 13.13
N LYS A 183 7.22 -14.46 13.27
CA LYS A 183 7.22 -13.21 14.06
C LYS A 183 6.28 -12.15 13.46
N SER A 184 6.31 -11.99 12.13
CA SER A 184 5.46 -11.04 11.42
C SER A 184 3.99 -11.44 11.54
N TYR A 185 3.66 -12.73 11.40
CA TYR A 185 2.28 -13.22 11.58
C TYR A 185 1.78 -13.06 13.02
N ALA A 186 2.61 -13.31 14.03
CA ALA A 186 2.23 -13.06 15.42
C ALA A 186 1.87 -11.58 15.65
N LYS A 187 2.64 -10.66 15.07
CA LYS A 187 2.35 -9.21 15.13
C LYS A 187 1.08 -8.85 14.34
N ILE A 188 0.90 -9.43 13.16
CA ILE A 188 -0.29 -9.20 12.32
C ILE A 188 -1.56 -9.64 13.06
N ASP A 189 -1.55 -10.84 13.64
CA ASP A 189 -2.73 -11.38 14.32
C ASP A 189 -3.05 -10.54 15.58
N LEU A 190 -2.04 -10.18 16.39
CA LEU A 190 -2.21 -9.27 17.55
C LEU A 190 -2.77 -7.89 17.14
N ASN A 191 -2.19 -7.26 16.12
CA ASN A 191 -2.60 -5.93 15.69
C ASN A 191 -4.01 -5.95 15.06
N SER A 192 -4.36 -7.04 14.36
CA SER A 192 -5.69 -7.22 13.77
C SER A 192 -6.76 -7.34 14.85
N ASP A 193 -6.52 -8.13 15.90
CA ASP A 193 -7.45 -8.28 17.02
C ASP A 193 -7.65 -6.95 17.77
N GLN A 194 -6.57 -6.22 18.01
CA GLN A 194 -6.63 -4.91 18.67
C GLN A 194 -7.41 -3.89 17.82
N ASP A 195 -7.14 -3.82 16.52
CA ASP A 195 -7.82 -2.88 15.62
C ASP A 195 -9.31 -3.19 15.49
N GLN A 196 -9.66 -4.48 15.36
CA GLN A 196 -11.06 -4.93 15.33
C GLN A 196 -11.79 -4.56 16.64
N SER A 197 -11.13 -4.69 17.79
CA SER A 197 -11.69 -4.24 19.07
C SER A 197 -11.89 -2.72 19.11
N ASN A 198 -10.93 -1.94 18.61
CA ASN A 198 -11.04 -0.48 18.54
C ASN A 198 -12.20 -0.04 17.66
N LEU A 199 -12.34 -0.63 16.46
CA LEU A 199 -13.44 -0.37 15.54
C LEU A 199 -14.81 -0.60 16.20
N ARG A 200 -14.98 -1.73 16.89
CA ARG A 200 -16.23 -2.05 17.61
C ARG A 200 -16.56 -1.07 18.74
N ARG A 201 -15.55 -0.37 19.26
CA ARG A 201 -15.69 0.66 20.32
C ARG A 201 -15.76 2.08 19.75
N GLY A 202 -15.69 2.26 18.43
CA GLY A 202 -15.61 3.58 17.80
C GLY A 202 -14.33 4.35 18.13
N ILE A 203 -13.24 3.64 18.46
CA ILE A 203 -11.94 4.25 18.75
C ILE A 203 -11.17 4.37 17.44
N GLU A 204 -10.70 5.57 17.12
CA GLU A 204 -9.74 5.81 16.04
C GLU A 204 -8.35 6.08 16.63
N VAL A 205 -7.33 5.40 16.09
CA VAL A 205 -5.93 5.64 16.44
C VAL A 205 -5.46 6.85 15.64
N SER A 206 -5.08 7.92 16.34
CA SER A 206 -4.55 9.12 15.68
C SER A 206 -3.31 8.77 14.84
N LEU A 207 -3.22 9.38 13.66
CA LEU A 207 -1.97 9.52 12.93
C LEU A 207 -1.03 10.35 13.82
N ALA A 208 -0.18 9.65 14.59
CA ALA A 208 0.77 10.22 15.52
C ALA A 208 1.77 11.12 14.79
#